data_AF-A0A8H7W767-F1
#
_entry.id   AF-A0A8H7W767-F1
#
_cell.length_a   1.000
_cell.length_b   1.000
_cell.length_c   1.000
_cell.angle_alpha   90.00
_cell.angle_beta   90.00
_cell.angle_gamma   90.00
#
_symmetry.space_group_name_H-M   'P 1'
#
loop_
_entity.id
_entity.type
_entity.pdbx_description
1 polymer ?
#
loop_
_entity_poly.entity_id
_entity_poly.type
_entity_poly.pdbx_seq_one_letter_code
_entity_poly.pdbx_strand_id
1 'polypeptide(L)'
;MDKTKIRRNEGMRRKRENEGINRRKNTLIKKAYEFGEFDGMDVALIICKHGRYTTYRSRDHQTWPPSMAEIDTTYPLPKKISPEDV
;
A
#
# COMPACT_ATOMS: atom_id res chain seq x y z
N MET A 1 11.53 16.68 37.01
CA MET A 1 11.14 15.50 36.22
C MET A 1 12.34 15.02 35.41
N ASP A 2 12.65 13.72 35.47
CA ASP A 2 13.86 13.11 34.87
C ASP A 2 13.73 12.97 33.35
N LYS A 3 14.52 13.76 32.62
CA LYS A 3 14.51 13.87 31.14
C LYS A 3 14.86 12.53 30.46
N THR A 4 15.51 11.62 31.16
CA THR A 4 15.99 10.33 30.65
C THR A 4 14.86 9.32 30.47
N LYS A 5 13.89 9.29 31.39
CA LYS A 5 12.70 8.42 31.31
C LYS A 5 11.75 8.84 30.19
N ILE A 6 11.61 10.16 29.96
CA ILE A 6 10.76 10.72 28.90
C ILE A 6 11.25 10.27 27.51
N ARG A 7 12.56 10.40 27.24
CA ARG A 7 13.17 9.98 25.97
C ARG A 7 13.03 8.48 25.68
N ARG A 8 13.18 7.61 26.69
CA ARG A 8 12.98 6.16 26.54
C ARG A 8 11.53 5.81 26.18
N ASN A 9 10.55 6.47 26.80
CA ASN A 9 9.14 6.23 26.52
C ASN A 9 8.74 6.65 25.09
N GLU A 10 9.25 7.78 24.60
CA GLU A 10 9.02 8.20 23.21
C GLU A 10 9.61 7.22 22.19
N GLY A 11 10.82 6.72 22.43
CA GLY A 11 11.46 5.73 21.55
C GLY A 11 10.65 4.43 21.46
N MET A 12 10.14 3.94 22.59
CA MET A 12 9.26 2.76 22.62
C MET A 12 7.91 3.01 21.93
N ARG A 13 7.34 4.21 22.07
CA ARG A 13 6.08 4.57 21.39
C ARG A 13 6.26 4.61 19.88
N ARG A 14 7.30 5.27 19.38
CA ARG A 14 7.65 5.31 17.95
C ARG A 14 7.90 3.92 17.37
N LYS A 15 8.54 3.03 18.15
CA LYS A 15 8.75 1.63 17.73
C LYS A 15 7.42 0.90 17.56
N ARG A 16 6.49 1.00 18.53
CA ARG A 16 5.16 0.39 18.46
C ARG A 16 4.31 0.94 17.31
N GLU A 17 4.35 2.25 17.08
CA GLU A 17 3.66 2.91 15.96
C GLU A 17 4.18 2.38 14.61
N ASN A 18 5.51 2.28 14.45
CA ASN A 18 6.12 1.73 13.24
C ASN A 18 5.78 0.25 13.03
N GLU A 19 5.75 -0.56 14.10
CA GLU A 19 5.29 -1.95 14.02
C GLU A 19 3.82 -2.03 13.57
N GLY A 20 2.95 -1.17 14.08
CA GLY A 20 1.55 -1.10 13.67
C GLY A 20 1.39 -0.76 12.19
N ILE A 21 2.13 0.24 11.71
CA ILE A 21 2.14 0.63 10.28
C ILE A 21 2.66 -0.51 9.41
N ASN A 22 3.74 -1.17 9.81
CA ASN A 22 4.30 -2.30 9.07
C ASN A 22 3.34 -3.49 9.03
N ARG A 23 2.64 -3.79 10.13
CA ARG A 23 1.59 -4.82 10.18
C ARG A 23 0.47 -4.50 9.19
N ARG A 24 -0.07 -3.28 9.21
CA ARG A 24 -1.12 -2.84 8.27
C ARG A 24 -0.67 -2.92 6.81
N LYS A 25 0.55 -2.48 6.51
CA LYS A 25 1.15 -2.58 5.17
C LYS A 25 1.20 -4.04 4.70
N ASN A 26 1.68 -4.94 5.55
CA ASN A 26 1.77 -6.36 5.22
C ASN A 26 0.39 -7.00 5.04
N THR A 27 -0.58 -6.63 5.87
CA THR A 27 -1.98 -7.07 5.70
C THR A 27 -2.56 -6.59 4.37
N LEU A 28 -2.32 -5.34 3.98
CA LEU A 28 -2.80 -4.80 2.71
C LEU A 28 -2.20 -5.54 1.51
N ILE A 29 -0.89 -5.79 1.53
CA ILE A 29 -0.21 -6.58 0.48
C ILE A 29 -0.78 -8.00 0.43
N LYS A 30 -0.98 -8.64 1.59
CA LYS A 30 -1.59 -9.98 1.65
C LYS A 30 -2.99 -9.99 1.04
N LYS A 31 -3.81 -8.96 1.31
CA LYS A 31 -5.16 -8.85 0.74
C LYS A 31 -5.12 -8.59 -0.77
N ALA A 32 -4.18 -7.78 -1.25
CA ALA A 32 -3.97 -7.59 -2.68
C ALA A 32 -3.58 -8.90 -3.37
N TYR A 33 -2.75 -9.73 -2.72
CA TYR A 33 -2.42 -11.08 -3.18
C TYR A 33 -3.63 -12.00 -3.20
N GLU A 34 -4.35 -12.14 -2.09
CA GLU A 34 -5.56 -12.95 -2.00
C GLU A 34 -6.60 -12.53 -3.06
N PHE A 35 -6.68 -11.23 -3.40
CA PHE A 35 -7.60 -10.72 -4.42
C PHE A 35 -7.13 -11.01 -5.86
N GLY A 36 -5.83 -11.07 -6.10
CA GLY A 36 -5.25 -11.44 -7.39
C GLY A 36 -5.34 -12.92 -7.74
N GLU A 37 -5.63 -13.79 -6.75
CA GLU A 37 -5.85 -15.23 -6.99
C GLU A 37 -7.23 -15.54 -7.60
N PHE A 38 -8.15 -14.57 -7.63
CA PHE A 38 -9.44 -14.74 -8.30
C PHE A 38 -9.28 -14.64 -9.83
N ASP A 39 -10.01 -15.48 -10.56
CA ASP A 39 -9.92 -15.51 -12.03
C ASP A 39 -10.33 -14.17 -12.65
N GLY A 40 -9.60 -13.76 -13.69
CA GLY A 40 -9.80 -12.48 -14.37
C GLY A 40 -9.38 -11.23 -13.58
N MET A 41 -8.81 -11.37 -12.38
CA MET A 41 -8.39 -10.23 -11.57
C MET A 41 -6.90 -9.96 -11.71
N ASP A 42 -6.57 -8.73 -12.07
CA ASP A 42 -5.21 -8.22 -12.07
C ASP A 42 -5.09 -7.06 -11.08
N VAL A 43 -4.17 -7.18 -10.12
CA VAL A 43 -4.03 -6.27 -9.00
C VAL A 43 -2.62 -5.69 -8.97
N ALA A 44 -2.54 -4.37 -8.84
CA ALA A 44 -1.31 -3.68 -8.54
C ALA A 44 -1.53 -2.71 -7.38
N LEU A 45 -0.54 -2.63 -6.49
CA LEU A 45 -0.58 -1.75 -5.33
C LEU A 45 0.69 -0.90 -5.31
N ILE A 46 0.53 0.41 -5.18
CA ILE A 46 1.63 1.37 -5.09
C ILE A 46 1.48 2.11 -3.75
N ILE A 47 2.49 1.99 -2.89
CA ILE A 47 2.54 2.67 -1.60
C ILE A 47 3.72 3.63 -1.61
N CYS A 48 3.48 4.91 -1.36
CA CYS A 48 4.54 5.90 -1.14
C CYS A 48 4.59 6.31 0.34
N LYS A 49 5.76 6.13 0.98
CA LYS A 49 6.02 6.60 2.35
C LYS A 49 7.28 7.43 2.36
N HIS A 50 7.17 8.72 2.67
CA HIS A 50 8.29 9.67 2.73
C HIS A 50 9.17 9.62 1.46
N GLY A 51 8.54 9.61 0.29
CA GLY A 51 9.23 9.54 -1.01
C GLY A 51 9.77 8.17 -1.40
N ARG A 52 9.61 7.14 -0.57
CA ARG A 52 9.99 5.76 -0.91
C ARG A 52 8.78 4.98 -1.37
N TYR A 53 8.90 4.37 -2.55
CA TYR A 53 7.87 3.53 -3.13
C TYR A 53 8.04 2.07 -2.72
N THR A 54 6.93 1.41 -2.46
CA THR A 54 6.80 -0.05 -2.35
C THR A 54 5.69 -0.47 -3.29
N THR A 55 5.97 -1.40 -4.20
CA THR A 55 5.02 -1.87 -5.19
C THR A 55 4.75 -3.36 -5.03
N TYR A 56 3.52 -3.76 -5.31
CA TYR A 56 3.12 -5.16 -5.46
C TYR A 56 2.38 -5.32 -6.79
N ARG A 57 2.56 -6.48 -7.43
CA ARG A 57 1.89 -6.87 -8.68
C ARG A 57 1.44 -8.32 -8.55
N SER A 58 0.21 -8.63 -8.95
CA SER A 58 -0.31 -10.00 -8.95
C SER A 58 0.29 -10.86 -10.07
N ARG A 59 0.69 -10.24 -11.17
CA ARG A 59 1.35 -10.90 -12.31
C ARG A 59 2.69 -10.27 -12.63
N ASP A 60 3.65 -11.11 -13.01
CA ASP A 60 4.98 -10.71 -13.48
C ASP A 60 5.05 -10.62 -15.02
N HIS A 61 4.09 -9.91 -15.62
CA HIS A 61 4.17 -9.55 -17.04
C HIS A 61 4.86 -8.20 -17.22
N GLN A 62 5.68 -8.06 -18.28
CA GLN A 62 6.40 -6.81 -18.57
C GLN A 62 5.47 -5.62 -18.83
N THR A 63 4.25 -5.87 -19.29
CA THR A 63 3.24 -4.85 -19.60
C THR A 63 2.31 -4.54 -18.43
N TRP A 64 2.52 -5.13 -17.25
CA TRP A 64 1.66 -4.95 -16.08
C TRP A 64 2.46 -4.43 -14.85
N PRO A 65 1.94 -3.45 -14.10
CA PRO A 65 0.72 -2.68 -14.35
C PRO A 65 0.88 -1.63 -15.45
N PRO A 66 -0.21 -1.27 -16.15
CA PRO A 66 -0.24 -0.10 -17.01
C PRO A 66 -0.02 1.18 -16.21
N SER A 67 0.47 2.21 -16.88
CA SER A 67 0.55 3.55 -16.34
C SER A 67 -0.85 4.14 -16.09
N MET A 68 -0.95 5.12 -15.19
CA MET A 68 -2.23 5.81 -14.92
C MET A 68 -2.80 6.49 -16.18
N ALA A 69 -1.93 6.97 -17.07
CA ALA A 69 -2.34 7.57 -18.34
C ALA A 69 -2.94 6.52 -19.29
N GLU A 70 -2.36 5.33 -19.36
CA GLU A 70 -2.92 4.23 -20.16
C GLU A 70 -4.28 3.80 -19.61
N ILE A 71 -4.40 3.64 -18.28
CA ILE A 71 -5.67 3.31 -17.61
C ILE A 71 -6.77 4.31 -17.97
N ASP A 72 -6.49 5.61 -17.95
CA ASP A 72 -7.45 6.66 -18.24
C ASP A 72 -7.98 6.62 -19.69
N THR A 73 -7.27 5.96 -20.61
CA THR A 73 -7.69 5.78 -22.00
C THR A 73 -8.44 4.46 -22.27
N THR A 74 -8.55 3.59 -21.27
CA THR A 74 -9.19 2.27 -21.44
C THR A 74 -10.71 2.33 -21.54
N TYR A 75 -11.28 1.32 -22.20
CA TYR A 75 -12.72 1.08 -22.23
C TYR A 75 -13.05 -0.28 -21.59
N PRO A 76 -14.06 -0.37 -20.71
CA PRO A 76 -14.94 0.71 -20.25
C PRO A 76 -14.19 1.75 -19.40
N LEU A 77 -14.76 2.95 -19.29
CA LEU A 77 -14.13 4.04 -18.53
C LEU A 77 -13.80 3.57 -17.10
N PRO A 78 -12.57 3.82 -16.62
CA PRO A 78 -12.14 3.34 -15.32
C PRO A 78 -12.94 4.03 -14.20
N LYS A 79 -13.41 3.23 -13.24
CA LYS A 79 -14.01 3.75 -12.01
C LYS A 79 -12.92 4.17 -11.03
N LYS A 80 -12.79 5.49 -10.81
CA LYS A 80 -11.86 6.06 -9.81
C LYS A 80 -12.55 6.14 -8.46
N ILE A 81 -11.95 5.53 -7.43
CA ILE A 81 -12.42 5.58 -6.04
C ILE A 81 -11.50 6.52 -5.27
N SER A 82 -12.08 7.53 -4.64
CA SER A 82 -11.38 8.52 -3.81
C SER A 82 -11.50 8.17 -2.33
N PRO A 83 -10.67 8.74 -1.44
CA PRO A 83 -10.79 8.52 0.01
C PRO A 83 -12.19 8.86 0.56
N GLU A 84 -12.93 9.76 -0.08
CA GLU A 84 -14.29 10.14 0.28
C GLU A 84 -15.33 9.05 -0.02
N ASP A 85 -14.98 8.07 -0.87
CA ASP A 85 -15.86 6.97 -1.29
C ASP A 85 -15.69 5.69 -0.43
N VAL A 86 -14.78 5.69 0.55
CA VAL A 86 -14.40 4.52 1.40
C VAL A 86 -14.85 4.72 2.85
#